data_AF-A0A8H4QHV6-F1
#
_entry.id   AF-A0A8H4QHV6-F1
#
_cell.length_a   1.000
_cell.length_b   1.000
_cell.length_c   1.000
_cell.angle_alpha   90.00
_cell.angle_beta   90.00
_cell.angle_gamma   90.00
#
_symmetry.space_group_name_H-M   'P 1'
#
loop_
_entity.id
_entity.type
_entity.pdbx_description
1 polymer ?
#
loop_
_entity_poly.entity_id
_entity_poly.type
_entity_poly.pdbx_seq_one_letter_code
_entity_poly.pdbx_strand_id
1 'polypeptide(L)'
;MELAELGTEERAVENEIREMEDRLAQMKARRAWLKEQIREGINRQEAKLSSYRGALREAESEVKQFLKRPPLYISAVMGDEEGFMALPSNRRTSGMAREWWTKELSQLRTRKQEVEKERSALEDGAKMWQDSIQVVNEFEDDLRKQMTSGESQGSEMLKKQIDKMKEAIEKLQKTADVAEERGWNLLICAVGAELEAFKEGQKILESALEMIEPRTEEHEEHDDDETHTNNSSLLNELNEAQKETESVKSVEREDSEDDGPNLAELLVDKGHEDDTS
;
A
#
# COMPACT_ATOMS: atom_id res chain seq x y z
N MET A 1 -13.50 -116.72 -31.73
CA MET A 1 -13.25 -115.52 -32.53
C MET A 1 -13.69 -114.28 -31.76
N GLU A 2 -14.89 -114.33 -31.16
CA GLU A 2 -15.48 -113.28 -30.29
C GLU A 2 -14.60 -112.77 -29.13
N LEU A 3 -13.84 -113.63 -28.43
CA LEU A 3 -12.95 -113.20 -27.34
C LEU A 3 -11.79 -112.30 -27.80
N ALA A 4 -11.32 -112.49 -29.04
CA ALA A 4 -10.25 -111.65 -29.59
C ALA A 4 -10.80 -110.28 -30.03
N GLU A 5 -12.02 -110.25 -30.56
CA GLU A 5 -12.72 -109.02 -30.95
C GLU A 5 -13.05 -108.15 -29.71
N LEU A 6 -13.59 -108.74 -28.65
CA LEU A 6 -13.82 -108.03 -27.37
C LEU A 6 -12.51 -107.48 -26.76
N GLY A 7 -11.41 -108.23 -26.86
CA GLY A 7 -10.10 -107.74 -26.41
C GLY A 7 -9.51 -106.64 -27.30
N THR A 8 -9.94 -106.51 -28.56
CA THR A 8 -9.57 -105.35 -29.40
C THR A 8 -10.44 -104.13 -29.11
N GLU A 9 -11.72 -104.35 -28.81
CA GLU A 9 -12.66 -103.29 -28.42
C GLU A 9 -12.31 -102.70 -27.05
N GLU A 10 -11.97 -103.54 -26.06
CA GLU A 10 -11.51 -103.09 -24.74
C GLU A 10 -10.30 -102.16 -24.85
N ARG A 11 -9.29 -102.55 -25.66
CA ARG A 11 -8.11 -101.71 -25.91
C ARG A 11 -8.44 -100.41 -26.65
N ALA A 12 -9.42 -100.43 -27.56
CA ALA A 12 -9.87 -99.22 -28.25
C ALA A 12 -10.52 -98.23 -27.27
N VAL A 13 -11.39 -98.73 -26.38
CA VAL A 13 -12.04 -97.93 -25.33
C VAL A 13 -11.01 -97.40 -24.32
N GLU A 14 -10.04 -98.22 -23.89
CA GLU A 14 -8.95 -97.75 -23.01
C GLU A 14 -8.13 -96.61 -23.64
N ASN A 15 -7.86 -96.69 -24.95
CA ASN A 15 -7.14 -95.64 -25.66
C ASN A 15 -7.97 -94.36 -25.77
N GLU A 16 -9.29 -94.46 -26.01
CA GLU A 16 -10.19 -93.31 -26.02
C GLU A 16 -10.30 -92.66 -24.63
N ILE A 17 -10.37 -93.48 -23.56
CA ILE A 17 -10.33 -92.98 -22.17
C ILE A 17 -9.04 -92.21 -21.92
N ARG A 18 -7.88 -92.77 -22.29
CA ARG A 18 -6.59 -92.06 -22.13
C ARG A 18 -6.55 -90.76 -22.91
N GLU A 19 -7.02 -90.74 -24.16
CA GLU A 19 -7.06 -89.52 -24.96
C GLU A 19 -7.99 -88.46 -24.34
N MET A 20 -9.14 -88.88 -23.80
CA MET A 20 -10.07 -87.99 -23.12
C MET A 20 -9.52 -87.48 -21.78
N GLU A 21 -8.79 -88.31 -21.04
CA GLU A 21 -8.07 -87.92 -19.82
C GLU A 21 -6.96 -86.90 -20.12
N ASP A 22 -6.19 -87.10 -21.19
CA ASP A 22 -5.16 -86.17 -21.65
C ASP A 22 -5.77 -84.83 -22.07
N ARG A 23 -6.86 -84.85 -22.85
CA ARG A 23 -7.61 -83.62 -23.21
C ARG A 23 -8.13 -82.91 -21.96
N LEU A 24 -8.64 -83.66 -20.99
CA LEU A 24 -9.13 -83.11 -19.73
C LEU A 24 -7.99 -82.52 -18.88
N ALA A 25 -6.81 -83.14 -18.86
CA ALA A 25 -5.61 -82.60 -18.21
C ALA A 25 -5.17 -81.28 -18.87
N GLN A 26 -5.13 -81.23 -20.21
CA GLN A 26 -4.82 -80.01 -20.96
C GLN A 26 -5.84 -78.88 -20.67
N MET A 27 -7.14 -79.19 -20.68
CA MET A 27 -8.18 -78.21 -20.36
C MET A 27 -8.09 -77.72 -18.91
N LYS A 28 -7.77 -78.60 -17.95
CA LYS A 28 -7.54 -78.22 -16.54
C LYS A 28 -6.32 -77.30 -16.40
N ALA A 29 -5.22 -77.59 -17.09
CA ALA A 29 -4.03 -76.75 -17.11
C ALA A 29 -4.32 -75.37 -17.72
N ARG A 30 -5.03 -75.32 -18.85
CA ARG A 30 -5.47 -74.06 -19.48
C ARG A 30 -6.39 -73.26 -18.56
N ARG A 31 -7.32 -73.92 -17.86
CA ARG A 31 -8.19 -73.27 -16.87
C ARG A 31 -7.37 -72.68 -15.72
N ALA A 32 -6.38 -73.40 -15.22
CA ALA A 32 -5.50 -72.90 -14.15
C ALA A 32 -4.68 -71.69 -14.62
N TRP A 33 -4.12 -71.75 -15.83
CA TRP A 33 -3.40 -70.63 -16.44
C TRP A 33 -4.29 -69.40 -16.63
N LEU A 34 -5.50 -69.56 -17.17
CA LEU A 34 -6.46 -68.47 -17.32
C LEU A 34 -6.85 -67.85 -15.96
N LYS A 35 -7.03 -68.68 -14.92
CA LYS A 35 -7.31 -68.18 -13.57
C LYS A 35 -6.17 -67.32 -13.03
N GLU A 36 -4.93 -67.71 -13.27
CA GLU A 36 -3.77 -66.93 -12.83
C GLU A 36 -3.66 -65.61 -13.61
N GLN A 37 -3.86 -65.64 -14.93
CA GLN A 37 -3.89 -64.42 -15.74
C GLN A 37 -4.98 -63.44 -15.31
N ILE A 38 -6.17 -63.94 -14.94
CA ILE A 38 -7.24 -63.10 -14.38
C ILE A 38 -6.80 -62.48 -13.05
N ARG A 39 -6.19 -63.26 -12.16
CA ARG A 39 -5.68 -62.76 -10.86
C ARG A 39 -4.59 -61.70 -11.04
N GLU A 40 -3.63 -61.94 -11.93
CA GLU A 40 -2.60 -60.94 -12.24
C GLU A 40 -3.22 -59.64 -12.77
N GLY A 41 -4.22 -59.74 -13.64
CA GLY A 41 -4.96 -58.59 -14.16
C GLY A 41 -5.64 -57.78 -13.05
N ILE A 42 -6.35 -58.46 -12.15
CA ILE A 42 -7.01 -57.85 -10.99
C ILE A 42 -5.97 -57.20 -10.07
N ASN A 43 -4.91 -57.92 -9.70
CA ASN A 43 -3.85 -57.41 -8.83
C ASN A 43 -3.17 -56.16 -9.42
N ARG A 44 -2.93 -56.13 -10.74
CA ARG A 44 -2.36 -54.95 -11.41
C ARG A 44 -3.32 -53.76 -11.35
N GLN A 45 -4.61 -53.98 -11.53
CA GLN A 45 -5.62 -52.92 -11.43
C GLN A 45 -5.75 -52.42 -9.99
N GLU A 46 -5.83 -53.32 -9.02
CA GLU A 46 -5.91 -52.99 -7.60
C GLU A 46 -4.66 -52.26 -7.11
N ALA A 47 -3.46 -52.68 -7.52
CA ALA A 47 -2.22 -51.99 -7.21
C ALA A 47 -2.21 -50.55 -7.74
N LYS A 48 -2.64 -50.36 -9.00
CA LYS A 48 -2.78 -49.01 -9.59
C LYS A 48 -3.80 -48.17 -8.82
N LEU A 49 -4.99 -48.70 -8.56
CA LEU A 49 -6.04 -48.01 -7.81
C LEU A 49 -5.58 -47.67 -6.39
N SER A 50 -4.83 -48.56 -5.74
CA SER A 50 -4.25 -48.31 -4.42
C SER A 50 -3.22 -47.18 -4.46
N SER A 51 -2.33 -47.19 -5.46
CA SER A 51 -1.36 -46.10 -5.68
C SER A 51 -2.06 -44.76 -5.92
N TYR A 52 -3.08 -44.72 -6.78
CA TYR A 52 -3.85 -43.49 -7.03
C TYR A 52 -4.58 -43.00 -5.78
N ARG A 53 -5.22 -43.91 -5.02
CA ARG A 53 -5.89 -43.56 -3.76
C ARG A 53 -4.89 -43.09 -2.70
N GLY A 54 -3.68 -43.65 -2.68
CA GLY A 54 -2.58 -43.21 -1.82
C GLY A 54 -2.17 -41.77 -2.12
N ALA A 55 -1.84 -41.49 -3.38
CA ALA A 55 -1.47 -40.15 -3.84
C ALA A 55 -2.58 -39.12 -3.60
N LEU A 56 -3.85 -39.50 -3.79
CA LEU A 56 -4.99 -38.62 -3.49
C LEU A 56 -5.06 -38.26 -2.00
N ARG A 57 -4.88 -39.24 -1.10
CA ARG A 57 -4.86 -38.98 0.35
C ARG A 57 -3.70 -38.10 0.77
N GLU A 58 -2.53 -38.29 0.17
CA GLU A 58 -1.35 -37.46 0.43
C GLU A 58 -1.62 -36.00 0.04
N ALA A 59 -2.11 -35.76 -1.18
CA ALA A 59 -2.50 -34.42 -1.63
C ALA A 59 -3.59 -33.79 -0.75
N GLU A 60 -4.61 -34.54 -0.35
CA GLU A 60 -5.65 -34.06 0.58
C GLU A 60 -5.08 -33.71 1.96
N SER A 61 -4.08 -34.47 2.43
CA SER A 61 -3.42 -34.22 3.71
C SER A 61 -2.55 -32.97 3.68
N GLU A 62 -1.82 -32.74 2.59
CA GLU A 62 -1.03 -31.52 2.36
C GLU A 62 -1.93 -30.29 2.29
N VAL A 63 -3.04 -30.37 1.56
CA VAL A 63 -4.03 -29.28 1.50
C VAL A 63 -4.58 -28.99 2.90
N LYS A 64 -4.97 -30.02 3.66
CA LYS A 64 -5.45 -29.82 5.05
C LYS A 64 -4.38 -29.20 5.95
N GLN A 65 -3.11 -29.58 5.80
CA GLN A 65 -2.00 -29.00 6.55
C GLN A 65 -1.80 -27.52 6.20
N PHE A 66 -1.83 -27.17 4.91
CA PHE A 66 -1.77 -25.79 4.45
C PHE A 66 -2.93 -24.94 4.98
N LEU A 67 -4.16 -25.47 4.98
CA LEU A 67 -5.33 -24.75 5.50
C LEU A 67 -5.29 -24.54 7.02
N LYS A 68 -4.63 -25.45 7.76
CA LYS A 68 -4.41 -25.30 9.21
C LYS A 68 -3.42 -24.19 9.51
N ARG A 69 -2.34 -24.11 8.75
CA ARG A 69 -1.24 -23.16 8.94
C ARG A 69 -0.81 -22.54 7.61
N PRO A 70 -1.58 -21.57 7.11
CA PRO A 70 -1.16 -20.80 5.95
C PRO A 70 0.06 -19.95 6.31
N PRO A 71 0.94 -19.66 5.34
CA PRO A 71 2.15 -18.85 5.58
C PRO A 71 1.84 -17.41 6.01
N LEU A 72 0.64 -16.92 5.70
CA LEU A 72 0.14 -15.61 6.10
C LEU A 72 -1.20 -15.80 6.82
N TYR A 73 -1.29 -15.33 8.06
CA TYR A 73 -2.46 -15.50 8.93
C TYR A 73 -3.42 -14.31 8.90
N ILE A 74 -2.92 -13.13 8.54
CA ILE A 74 -3.64 -11.87 8.61
C ILE A 74 -3.72 -11.32 7.19
N SER A 75 -4.93 -11.06 6.72
CA SER A 75 -5.12 -10.26 5.51
C SER A 75 -4.84 -8.81 5.86
N ALA A 76 -3.96 -8.18 5.07
CA ALA A 76 -3.63 -6.77 5.26
C ALA A 76 -4.78 -5.84 4.83
N VAL A 77 -5.76 -6.34 4.06
CA VAL A 77 -6.80 -5.52 3.43
C VAL A 77 -8.21 -5.82 3.96
N MET A 78 -8.53 -7.08 4.22
CA MET A 78 -9.83 -7.53 4.73
C MET A 78 -9.92 -7.54 6.26
N GLY A 79 -8.82 -7.30 6.98
CA GLY A 79 -8.80 -7.22 8.45
C GLY A 79 -9.39 -8.45 9.16
N ASP A 80 -10.04 -8.20 10.31
CA ASP A 80 -10.76 -9.19 11.13
C ASP A 80 -12.22 -9.40 10.67
N GLU A 81 -12.58 -9.04 9.43
CA GLU A 81 -13.88 -9.45 8.89
C GLU A 81 -14.01 -10.98 9.03
N GLU A 82 -15.23 -11.47 9.30
CA GLU A 82 -15.63 -12.89 9.48
C GLU A 82 -15.23 -13.76 8.28
N GLY A 83 -13.94 -13.90 8.08
CA GLY A 83 -13.32 -14.36 6.88
C GLY A 83 -12.94 -15.81 7.00
N PHE A 84 -12.39 -16.33 5.90
CA PHE A 84 -11.88 -17.68 5.84
C PHE A 84 -10.94 -18.06 7.01
N MET A 85 -10.17 -17.08 7.51
CA MET A 85 -9.25 -17.25 8.63
C MET A 85 -9.92 -17.19 10.01
N ALA A 86 -11.08 -16.55 10.15
CA ALA A 86 -11.87 -16.57 11.39
C ALA A 86 -12.54 -17.94 11.62
N LEU A 87 -12.80 -18.68 10.54
CA LEU A 87 -13.36 -20.02 10.63
C LEU A 87 -12.37 -21.01 11.27
N PRO A 88 -12.86 -21.96 12.10
CA PRO A 88 -12.05 -23.06 12.60
C PRO A 88 -11.42 -23.86 11.46
N SER A 89 -10.19 -24.31 11.64
CA SER A 89 -9.40 -25.02 10.61
C SER A 89 -10.10 -26.26 10.02
N ASN A 90 -11.01 -26.89 10.76
CA ASN A 90 -11.79 -28.04 10.29
C ASN A 90 -12.92 -27.68 9.31
N ARG A 91 -13.39 -26.42 9.31
CA ARG A 91 -14.43 -25.93 8.38
C ARG A 91 -13.85 -25.26 7.14
N ARG A 92 -12.53 -25.04 7.11
CA ARG A 92 -11.82 -24.44 5.99
C ARG A 92 -11.72 -25.44 4.84
N THR A 93 -12.22 -25.04 3.67
CA THR A 93 -12.10 -25.83 2.43
C THR A 93 -11.18 -25.12 1.45
N SER A 94 -10.59 -25.88 0.52
CA SER A 94 -9.69 -25.33 -0.51
C SER A 94 -10.39 -24.38 -1.48
N GLY A 95 -11.68 -24.60 -1.75
CA GLY A 95 -12.51 -23.70 -2.55
C GLY A 95 -12.64 -22.32 -1.88
N MET A 96 -13.00 -22.30 -0.59
CA MET A 96 -13.10 -21.06 0.17
C MET A 96 -11.75 -20.34 0.28
N ALA A 97 -10.65 -21.09 0.46
CA ALA A 97 -9.32 -20.51 0.46
C ALA A 97 -9.02 -19.80 -0.86
N ARG A 98 -9.32 -20.45 -2.00
CA ARG A 98 -9.12 -19.87 -3.32
C ARG A 98 -9.91 -18.58 -3.47
N GLU A 99 -11.20 -18.60 -3.17
CA GLU A 99 -12.07 -17.43 -3.28
C GLU A 99 -11.55 -16.27 -2.40
N TRP A 100 -11.21 -16.57 -1.14
CA TRP A 100 -10.71 -15.56 -0.21
C TRP A 100 -9.39 -14.95 -0.68
N TRP A 101 -8.41 -15.76 -1.09
CA TRP A 101 -7.14 -15.25 -1.62
C TRP A 101 -7.31 -14.51 -2.95
N THR A 102 -8.25 -14.92 -3.81
CA THR A 102 -8.53 -14.18 -5.05
C THR A 102 -9.19 -12.83 -4.79
N LYS A 103 -10.08 -12.75 -3.78
CA LYS A 103 -10.68 -11.49 -3.33
C LYS A 103 -9.61 -10.57 -2.76
N GLU A 104 -8.78 -11.08 -1.85
CA GLU A 104 -7.64 -10.36 -1.28
C GLU A 104 -6.71 -9.82 -2.37
N LEU A 105 -6.33 -10.69 -3.32
CA LEU A 105 -5.46 -10.31 -4.43
C LEU A 105 -6.08 -9.21 -5.31
N SER A 106 -7.40 -9.25 -5.53
CA SER A 106 -8.11 -8.22 -6.29
C SER A 106 -8.08 -6.87 -5.57
N GLN A 107 -8.31 -6.85 -4.26
CA GLN A 107 -8.29 -5.61 -3.47
C GLN A 107 -6.87 -5.06 -3.34
N LEU A 108 -5.87 -5.91 -3.10
CA LEU A 108 -4.46 -5.51 -3.11
C LEU A 108 -4.03 -4.93 -4.44
N ARG A 109 -4.53 -5.45 -5.57
CA ARG A 109 -4.27 -4.88 -6.89
C ARG A 109 -4.88 -3.50 -7.03
N THR A 110 -6.12 -3.29 -6.60
CA THR A 110 -6.77 -1.98 -6.61
C THR A 110 -6.00 -0.99 -5.75
N ARG A 111 -5.69 -1.35 -4.50
CA ARG A 111 -4.91 -0.49 -3.59
C ARG A 111 -3.53 -0.17 -4.15
N LYS A 112 -2.86 -1.13 -4.78
CA LYS A 112 -1.58 -0.89 -5.46
C LYS A 112 -1.73 0.12 -6.60
N GLN A 113 -2.80 0.04 -7.39
CA GLN A 113 -3.06 1.00 -8.46
C GLN A 113 -3.36 2.39 -7.93
N GLU A 114 -4.11 2.50 -6.83
CA GLU A 114 -4.38 3.77 -6.14
C GLU A 114 -3.09 4.39 -5.61
N VAL A 115 -2.29 3.62 -4.87
CA VAL A 115 -1.00 4.07 -4.35
C VAL A 115 -0.03 4.46 -5.48
N GLU A 116 -0.03 3.75 -6.60
CA GLU A 116 0.82 4.12 -7.74
C GLU A 116 0.36 5.42 -8.41
N LYS A 117 -0.95 5.65 -8.51
CA LYS A 117 -1.50 6.93 -8.97
C LYS A 117 -1.11 8.06 -8.02
N GLU A 118 -1.28 7.87 -6.72
CA GLU A 118 -0.86 8.83 -5.70
C GLU A 118 0.65 9.09 -5.76
N ARG A 119 1.47 8.05 -5.90
CA ARG A 119 2.92 8.17 -6.05
C ARG A 119 3.28 9.00 -7.27
N SER A 120 2.69 8.71 -8.42
CA SER A 120 2.93 9.49 -9.64
C SER A 120 2.49 10.96 -9.50
N ALA A 121 1.36 11.20 -8.84
CA ALA A 121 0.88 12.54 -8.54
C ALA A 121 1.84 13.30 -7.60
N LEU A 122 2.40 12.62 -6.58
CA LEU A 122 3.38 13.20 -5.68
C LEU A 122 4.72 13.48 -6.38
N GLU A 123 5.19 12.59 -7.24
CA GLU A 123 6.44 12.79 -7.99
C GLU A 123 6.35 13.97 -8.96
N ASP A 124 5.24 14.09 -9.67
CA ASP A 124 5.03 15.22 -10.59
C ASP A 124 4.69 16.51 -9.84
N GLY A 125 3.89 16.42 -8.77
CA GLY A 125 3.60 17.53 -7.88
C GLY A 125 4.86 18.08 -7.21
N ALA A 126 5.81 17.23 -6.82
CA ALA A 126 7.09 17.65 -6.25
C ALA A 126 7.95 18.43 -7.25
N LYS A 127 7.95 18.05 -8.54
CA LYS A 127 8.66 18.81 -9.59
C LYS A 127 8.03 20.19 -9.76
N MET A 128 6.70 20.25 -9.88
CA MET A 128 5.99 21.52 -10.03
C MET A 128 6.18 22.42 -8.80
N TRP A 129 6.17 21.85 -7.59
CA TRP A 129 6.47 22.59 -6.37
C TRP A 129 7.90 23.13 -6.35
N GLN A 130 8.88 22.33 -6.79
CA GLN A 130 10.26 22.79 -6.91
C GLN A 130 10.38 23.97 -7.88
N ASP A 131 9.68 23.93 -9.01
CA ASP A 131 9.62 25.04 -9.97
C ASP A 131 8.97 26.29 -9.33
N SER A 132 7.87 26.12 -8.58
CA SER A 132 7.20 27.22 -7.85
C SER A 132 8.13 27.85 -6.80
N ILE A 133 8.80 27.03 -5.97
CA ILE A 133 9.80 27.52 -5.01
C ILE A 133 10.94 28.24 -5.72
N GLN A 134 11.39 27.73 -6.88
CA GLN A 134 12.46 28.38 -7.62
C GLN A 134 12.06 29.81 -8.04
N VAL A 135 10.83 30.01 -8.52
CA VAL A 135 10.33 31.35 -8.87
C VAL A 135 10.29 32.27 -7.64
N VAL A 136 9.86 31.75 -6.49
CA VAL A 136 9.84 32.50 -5.22
C VAL A 136 11.26 32.87 -4.78
N ASN A 137 12.19 31.90 -4.77
CA ASN A 137 13.58 32.12 -4.39
C ASN A 137 14.28 33.11 -5.33
N GLU A 138 14.06 33.01 -6.65
CA GLU A 138 14.61 33.96 -7.63
C GLU A 138 14.10 35.38 -7.37
N PHE A 139 12.81 35.52 -7.04
CA PHE A 139 12.23 36.82 -6.65
C PHE A 139 12.80 37.35 -5.34
N GLU A 140 12.93 36.52 -4.31
CA GLU A 140 13.51 36.91 -3.01
C GLU A 140 14.99 37.28 -3.13
N ASP A 141 15.76 36.53 -3.92
CA ASP A 141 17.17 36.82 -4.19
C ASP A 141 17.33 38.13 -4.94
N ASP A 142 16.46 38.40 -5.93
CA ASP A 142 16.43 39.67 -6.64
C ASP A 142 16.07 40.83 -5.71
N LEU A 143 15.05 40.66 -4.86
CA LEU A 143 14.65 41.65 -3.86
C LEU A 143 15.78 41.90 -2.85
N ARG A 144 16.46 40.86 -2.38
CA ARG A 144 17.58 40.96 -1.44
C ARG A 144 18.76 41.71 -2.06
N LYS A 145 19.15 41.37 -3.29
CA LYS A 145 20.23 42.07 -4.02
C LYS A 145 19.91 43.56 -4.15
N GLN A 146 18.69 43.86 -4.53
CA GLN A 146 18.16 45.22 -4.68
C GLN A 146 18.13 46.01 -3.36
N MET A 147 17.78 45.37 -2.24
CA MET A 147 17.87 46.01 -0.93
C MET A 147 19.33 46.24 -0.49
N THR A 148 20.25 45.32 -0.80
CA THR A 148 21.66 45.46 -0.44
C THR A 148 22.45 46.43 -1.31
N SER A 149 22.03 46.67 -2.56
CA SER A 149 22.70 47.64 -3.45
C SER A 149 22.45 49.09 -3.04
N GLY A 150 21.51 49.34 -2.11
CA GLY A 150 21.32 50.66 -1.49
C GLY A 150 20.98 51.78 -2.47
N GLU A 151 20.51 51.44 -3.68
CA GLU A 151 20.05 52.43 -4.65
C GLU A 151 18.74 53.03 -4.13
N SER A 152 18.83 54.31 -3.81
CA SER A 152 17.80 55.15 -3.21
C SER A 152 16.39 54.82 -3.69
N GLN A 153 15.51 54.58 -2.71
CA GLN A 153 14.06 54.38 -2.81
C GLN A 153 13.41 55.17 -3.96
N GLY A 154 13.40 54.59 -5.15
CA GLY A 154 12.72 55.15 -6.30
C GLY A 154 11.32 54.55 -6.42
N SER A 155 10.30 55.40 -6.58
CA SER A 155 8.96 54.98 -7.04
C SER A 155 9.06 54.05 -8.26
N GLU A 156 10.03 54.29 -9.17
CA GLU A 156 10.31 53.41 -10.32
C GLU A 156 10.84 52.01 -9.97
N MET A 157 11.60 51.87 -8.88
CA MET A 157 12.13 50.58 -8.43
C MET A 157 11.03 49.74 -7.76
N LEU A 158 10.20 50.38 -6.94
CA LEU A 158 9.00 49.78 -6.36
C LEU A 158 8.01 49.36 -7.45
N LYS A 159 7.80 50.19 -8.49
CA LYS A 159 6.99 49.83 -9.66
C LYS A 159 7.53 48.58 -10.38
N LYS A 160 8.84 48.52 -10.65
CA LYS A 160 9.48 47.33 -11.24
C LYS A 160 9.35 46.09 -10.35
N GLN A 161 9.40 46.25 -9.03
CA GLN A 161 9.23 45.14 -8.08
C GLN A 161 7.79 44.62 -8.03
N ILE A 162 6.81 45.53 -8.09
CA ILE A 162 5.38 45.17 -8.21
C ILE A 162 5.14 44.41 -9.51
N ASP A 163 5.73 44.84 -10.63
CA ASP A 163 5.59 44.13 -11.91
C ASP A 163 6.22 42.73 -11.88
N LYS A 164 7.41 42.57 -11.29
CA LYS A 164 8.02 41.25 -11.07
C LYS A 164 7.19 40.36 -10.16
N MET A 165 6.59 40.94 -9.13
CA MET A 165 5.74 40.18 -8.21
C MET A 165 4.43 39.74 -8.86
N LYS A 166 3.85 40.58 -9.74
CA LYS A 166 2.71 40.20 -10.58
C LYS A 166 3.07 39.04 -11.51
N GLU A 167 4.27 39.04 -12.09
CA GLU A 167 4.74 37.91 -12.92
C GLU A 167 4.90 36.62 -12.10
N ALA A 168 5.43 36.72 -10.87
CA ALA A 168 5.53 35.58 -9.95
C ALA A 168 4.13 35.06 -9.55
N ILE A 169 3.19 35.95 -9.22
CA ILE A 169 1.80 35.60 -8.92
C ILE A 169 1.13 34.90 -10.12
N GLU A 170 1.34 35.38 -11.35
CA GLU A 170 0.77 34.74 -12.53
C GLU A 170 1.34 33.33 -12.75
N LYS A 171 2.64 33.14 -12.53
CA LYS A 171 3.28 31.82 -12.60
C LYS A 171 2.76 30.88 -11.51
N LEU A 172 2.64 31.35 -10.27
CA LEU A 172 2.09 30.58 -9.16
C LEU A 172 0.61 30.23 -9.37
N GLN A 173 -0.18 31.17 -9.91
CA GLN A 173 -1.59 30.93 -10.25
C GLN A 173 -1.72 29.83 -11.30
N LYS A 174 -0.90 29.86 -12.37
CA LYS A 174 -0.88 28.77 -13.37
C LYS A 174 -0.53 27.42 -12.75
N THR A 175 0.40 27.36 -11.81
CA THR A 175 0.73 26.11 -11.10
C THR A 175 -0.41 25.64 -10.18
N ALA A 176 -1.13 26.57 -9.56
CA ALA A 176 -2.31 26.27 -8.74
C ALA A 176 -3.47 25.73 -9.61
N ASP A 177 -3.76 26.37 -10.75
CA ASP A 177 -4.82 25.95 -11.67
C ASP A 177 -4.58 24.51 -12.17
N VAL A 178 -3.33 24.17 -12.55
CA VAL A 178 -2.97 22.81 -12.96
C VAL A 178 -3.10 21.81 -11.80
N ALA A 179 -2.79 22.23 -10.57
CA ALA A 179 -2.96 21.40 -9.38
C ALA A 179 -4.44 21.14 -9.08
N GLU A 180 -5.31 22.13 -9.27
CA GLU A 180 -6.77 22.02 -9.12
C GLU A 180 -7.38 21.09 -10.17
N GLU A 181 -6.99 21.24 -11.44
CA GLU A 181 -7.45 20.36 -12.54
C GLU A 181 -7.11 18.88 -12.29
N ARG A 182 -5.96 18.63 -11.66
CA ARG A 182 -5.47 17.28 -11.35
C ARG A 182 -5.89 16.77 -9.96
N GLY A 183 -6.55 17.60 -9.15
CA GLY A 183 -7.00 17.26 -7.80
C GLY A 183 -5.84 17.01 -6.82
N TRP A 184 -4.72 17.70 -6.99
CA TRP A 184 -3.53 17.55 -6.14
C TRP A 184 -3.65 18.40 -4.87
N ASN A 185 -4.46 17.94 -3.92
CA ASN A 185 -4.83 18.68 -2.71
C ASN A 185 -3.65 19.29 -1.94
N LEU A 186 -2.55 18.55 -1.79
CA LEU A 186 -1.37 19.03 -1.06
C LEU A 186 -0.70 20.22 -1.78
N LEU A 187 -0.58 20.15 -3.11
CA LEU A 187 0.03 21.22 -3.90
C LEU A 187 -0.87 22.46 -3.95
N ILE A 188 -2.19 22.26 -4.03
CA ILE A 188 -3.17 23.35 -3.95
C ILE A 188 -3.01 24.11 -2.63
N CYS A 189 -2.91 23.40 -1.49
CA CYS A 189 -2.71 24.05 -0.20
C CYS A 189 -1.36 24.79 -0.10
N ALA A 190 -0.27 24.17 -0.55
CA ALA A 190 1.06 24.75 -0.45
C ALA A 190 1.21 25.99 -1.36
N VAL A 191 0.91 25.85 -2.66
CA VAL A 191 0.99 26.96 -3.62
C VAL A 191 -0.06 28.02 -3.33
N GLY A 192 -1.26 27.63 -2.87
CA GLY A 192 -2.31 28.58 -2.49
C GLY A 192 -1.91 29.48 -1.32
N ALA A 193 -1.25 28.92 -0.30
CA ALA A 193 -0.73 29.71 0.82
C ALA A 193 0.34 30.72 0.35
N GLU A 194 1.29 30.27 -0.48
CA GLU A 194 2.30 31.16 -1.06
C GLU A 194 1.67 32.25 -1.93
N LEU A 195 0.68 31.90 -2.74
CA LEU A 195 0.01 32.83 -3.63
C LEU A 195 -0.75 33.93 -2.87
N GLU A 196 -1.44 33.59 -1.78
CA GLU A 196 -2.07 34.59 -0.90
C GLU A 196 -1.02 35.46 -0.21
N ALA A 197 0.11 34.90 0.25
CA ALA A 197 1.21 35.67 0.83
C ALA A 197 1.78 36.69 -0.18
N PHE A 198 1.96 36.30 -1.44
CA PHE A 198 2.40 37.21 -2.51
C PHE A 198 1.35 38.29 -2.84
N LYS A 199 0.06 37.97 -2.83
CA LYS A 199 -1.02 38.97 -3.00
C LYS A 199 -1.06 39.98 -1.85
N GLU A 200 -0.86 39.54 -0.62
CA GLU A 200 -0.77 40.43 0.54
C GLU A 200 0.48 41.31 0.46
N GLY A 201 1.63 40.73 0.11
CA GLY A 201 2.85 41.48 -0.17
C GLY A 201 2.66 42.55 -1.25
N GLN A 202 1.87 42.26 -2.29
CA GLN A 202 1.53 43.23 -3.35
C GLN A 202 0.79 44.43 -2.82
N LYS A 203 -0.26 44.19 -2.04
CA LYS A 203 -1.06 45.27 -1.44
C LYS A 203 -0.20 46.16 -0.54
N ILE A 204 0.74 45.57 0.21
CA ILE A 204 1.65 46.33 1.08
C ILE A 204 2.60 47.20 0.25
N LEU A 205 3.21 46.67 -0.82
CA LEU A 205 4.10 47.43 -1.70
C LEU A 205 3.36 48.53 -2.49
N GLU A 206 2.14 48.26 -2.95
CA GLU A 206 1.28 49.26 -3.59
C GLU A 206 0.91 50.38 -2.62
N SER A 207 0.52 50.04 -1.39
CA SER A 207 0.23 51.04 -0.33
C SER A 207 1.46 51.89 0.00
N ALA A 208 2.65 51.27 0.05
CA ALA A 208 3.89 52.00 0.28
C ALA A 208 4.26 52.93 -0.89
N LEU A 209 3.96 52.53 -2.14
CA LEU A 209 4.16 53.36 -3.32
C LEU A 209 3.25 54.60 -3.29
N GLU A 210 1.97 54.42 -2.92
CA GLU A 210 1.00 55.52 -2.76
C GLU A 210 1.40 56.53 -1.66
N MET A 211 2.09 56.07 -0.62
CA MET A 211 2.63 56.96 0.43
C MET A 211 3.88 57.73 -0.03
N ILE A 212 4.63 57.21 -1.01
CA ILE A 212 5.87 57.82 -1.55
C ILE A 212 5.56 58.77 -2.71
N GLU A 213 4.43 58.62 -3.41
CA GLU A 213 3.89 59.62 -4.34
C GLU A 213 2.94 60.58 -3.57
N PRO A 214 3.43 61.67 -2.94
CA PRO A 214 2.52 62.69 -2.46
C PRO A 214 1.78 63.27 -3.67
N ARG A 215 0.45 63.28 -3.57
CA ARG A 215 -0.48 63.98 -4.47
C ARG A 215 0.06 65.38 -4.78
N THR A 216 0.61 65.57 -5.97
CA THR A 216 0.61 66.87 -6.63
C THR A 216 -0.78 67.04 -7.21
N GLU A 217 -1.73 67.55 -6.43
CA GLU A 217 -2.84 68.34 -6.96
C GLU A 217 -3.48 69.16 -5.82
N GLU A 218 -3.56 70.44 -6.13
CA GLU A 218 -3.90 71.60 -5.32
C GLU A 218 -5.33 71.53 -4.75
N HIS A 219 -5.50 71.86 -3.47
CA HIS A 219 -6.74 72.48 -3.01
C HIS A 219 -6.47 73.55 -1.97
N GLU A 220 -7.00 74.73 -2.30
CA GLU A 220 -6.92 76.01 -1.61
C GLU A 220 -7.44 75.97 -0.16
N GLU A 221 -6.90 76.91 0.60
CA GLU A 221 -7.18 77.35 1.97
C GLU A 221 -8.61 77.13 2.49
N HIS A 222 -8.73 76.52 3.68
CA HIS A 222 -9.73 76.98 4.65
C HIS A 222 -9.28 76.80 6.10
N ASP A 223 -9.60 77.81 6.90
CA ASP A 223 -9.12 78.17 8.24
C ASP A 223 -9.33 77.12 9.35
N ASP A 224 -8.39 77.19 10.30
CA ASP A 224 -8.44 76.91 11.74
C ASP A 224 -9.68 76.20 12.33
N ASP A 225 -9.44 75.04 12.97
CA ASP A 225 -9.95 74.81 14.33
C ASP A 225 -9.03 73.85 15.11
N GLU A 226 -8.42 74.36 16.18
CA GLU A 226 -7.67 73.59 17.16
C GLU A 226 -8.64 72.71 17.97
N THR A 227 -8.52 71.38 17.86
CA THR A 227 -8.94 70.48 18.93
C THR A 227 -7.85 69.48 19.27
N HIS A 228 -7.17 69.76 20.39
CA HIS A 228 -6.33 68.80 21.09
C HIS A 228 -7.16 67.62 21.62
N THR A 229 -6.99 66.42 21.06
CA THR A 229 -7.43 65.18 21.72
C THR A 229 -6.51 63.99 21.45
N ASN A 230 -5.74 63.64 22.49
CA ASN A 230 -5.44 62.28 22.96
C ASN A 230 -4.82 61.22 22.04
N ASN A 231 -3.52 61.36 21.76
CA ASN A 231 -2.67 60.27 21.24
C ASN A 231 -2.14 59.29 22.31
N SER A 232 -2.78 59.16 23.48
CA SER A 232 -2.36 58.17 24.49
C SER A 232 -3.25 56.91 24.59
N SER A 233 -4.37 56.85 23.86
CA SER A 233 -5.31 55.73 23.99
C SER A 233 -5.00 54.55 23.05
N LEU A 234 -4.37 54.78 21.89
CA LEU A 234 -4.12 53.71 20.89
C LEU A 234 -2.86 52.88 21.14
N LEU A 235 -1.93 53.36 21.97
CA LEU A 235 -0.74 52.60 22.37
C LEU A 235 -0.99 51.64 23.55
N ASN A 236 -2.11 51.80 24.26
CA ASN A 236 -2.49 50.89 25.34
C ASN A 236 -3.26 49.65 24.87
N GLU A 237 -4.01 49.73 23.76
CA GLU A 237 -4.76 48.58 23.21
C GLU A 237 -3.86 47.52 22.54
N LEU A 238 -2.65 47.90 22.09
CA LEU A 238 -1.69 46.95 21.53
C LEU A 238 -0.90 46.18 22.61
N ASN A 239 -0.86 46.70 23.84
CA ASN A 239 -0.09 46.11 24.94
C ASN A 239 -0.92 45.10 25.76
N GLU A 240 -2.25 45.15 25.68
CA GLU A 240 -3.13 44.15 26.32
C GLU A 240 -3.27 42.86 25.49
N ALA A 241 -3.20 42.95 24.15
CA ALA A 241 -3.27 41.77 23.27
C ALA A 241 -2.02 40.86 23.34
N GLN A 242 -0.87 41.38 23.77
CA GLN A 242 0.35 40.58 23.97
C GLN A 242 0.37 39.83 25.31
N LYS A 243 -0.48 40.21 26.28
CA LYS A 243 -0.54 39.54 27.60
C LYS A 243 -1.45 38.31 27.63
N GLU A 244 -2.43 38.23 26.73
CA GLU A 244 -3.31 37.05 26.63
C GLU A 244 -2.67 35.89 25.85
N THR A 245 -1.69 36.14 24.99
CA THR A 245 -1.02 35.09 24.19
C THR A 245 0.12 34.38 24.92
N GLU A 246 0.67 34.94 26.00
CA GLU A 246 1.65 34.26 26.87
C GLU A 246 1.02 33.47 28.03
N SER A 247 -0.25 33.73 28.38
CA SER A 247 -0.92 33.06 29.52
C SER A 247 -1.55 31.70 29.18
N VAL A 248 -1.60 31.28 27.91
CA VAL A 248 -2.20 29.99 27.50
C VAL A 248 -1.17 28.87 27.33
N LYS A 249 0.12 29.12 27.59
CA LYS A 249 1.20 28.12 27.43
C LYS A 249 1.61 27.39 28.71
N SER A 250 0.79 27.42 29.77
CA SER A 250 1.17 26.89 31.09
C SER A 250 0.10 26.08 31.83
N VAL A 251 -0.72 25.28 31.12
CA VAL A 251 -1.52 24.16 31.65
C VAL A 251 -1.77 23.29 30.41
N GLU A 252 -1.16 22.12 30.16
CA GLU A 252 -1.17 20.86 30.90
C GLU A 252 0.12 20.07 30.55
N ARG A 253 0.99 19.84 31.55
CA ARG A 253 1.93 18.71 31.53
C ARG A 253 1.29 17.65 32.41
N GLU A 254 0.57 16.73 31.80
CA GLU A 254 0.28 15.45 32.42
C GLU A 254 1.53 14.58 32.27
N ASP A 255 2.21 14.33 33.38
CA ASP A 255 3.20 13.28 33.52
C ASP A 255 2.48 11.93 33.38
N SER A 256 2.56 11.31 32.21
CA SER A 256 2.38 9.88 32.07
C SER A 256 3.75 9.21 32.01
N GLU A 257 4.08 8.51 33.08
CA GLU A 257 5.17 7.55 33.17
C GLU A 257 4.89 6.41 32.17
N ASP A 258 5.38 6.54 30.93
CA ASP A 258 5.47 5.43 29.98
C ASP A 258 6.82 4.74 30.17
N ASP A 259 6.88 3.85 31.17
CA ASP A 259 7.98 2.91 31.38
C ASP A 259 7.98 1.83 30.28
N GLY A 260 8.37 2.25 29.08
CA GLY A 260 8.78 1.34 28.01
C GLY A 260 10.15 0.73 28.34
N PRO A 261 10.38 -0.58 28.11
CA PRO A 261 11.64 -1.22 28.48
C PRO A 261 12.82 -0.57 27.76
N ASN A 262 13.78 -0.10 28.56
CA ASN A 262 15.03 0.50 28.08
C ASN A 262 15.80 -0.52 27.24
N LEU A 263 15.94 -0.24 25.94
CA LEU A 263 16.59 -1.08 24.94
C LEU A 263 18.06 -1.43 25.28
N ALA A 264 18.65 -0.74 26.26
CA ALA A 264 19.99 -1.03 26.78
C ALA A 264 20.06 -2.32 27.62
N GLU A 265 18.95 -2.83 28.16
CA GLU A 265 18.94 -4.01 29.05
C GLU A 265 18.79 -5.35 28.28
N LEU A 266 18.39 -5.32 27.01
CA LEU A 266 18.21 -6.53 26.17
C LEU A 266 19.51 -7.03 25.50
N LEU A 267 20.59 -6.26 25.58
CA LEU A 267 21.87 -6.57 24.91
C LEU A 267 22.99 -6.98 25.87
N VAL A 268 22.66 -7.20 27.16
CA VAL A 268 23.62 -7.67 28.16
C VAL A 268 23.06 -8.88 28.90
N ASP A 269 22.80 -9.99 28.19
CA ASP A 269 23.05 -11.31 28.78
C ASP A 269 23.08 -12.43 27.73
N LYS A 270 24.27 -12.69 27.17
CA LYS A 270 24.59 -14.02 26.62
C LYS A 270 26.10 -14.22 26.58
N GLY A 271 26.70 -14.31 27.76
CA GLY A 271 28.10 -14.70 27.92
C GLY A 271 28.33 -15.26 29.32
N HIS A 272 28.76 -16.54 29.38
CA HIS A 272 28.98 -17.40 30.57
C HIS A 272 27.70 -17.96 31.20
N GLU A 273 27.57 -19.24 31.56
CA GLU A 273 28.46 -20.40 31.78
C GLU A 273 27.48 -21.63 31.79
N ASP A 274 27.79 -22.89 31.47
CA ASP A 274 28.74 -23.73 32.18
C ASP A 274 28.95 -25.08 31.48
N ASP A 275 30.21 -25.53 31.53
CA ASP A 275 30.62 -26.92 31.54
C ASP A 275 30.18 -27.57 32.87
N THR A 276 29.48 -28.70 32.83
CA THR A 276 29.64 -29.75 33.85
C THR A 276 29.21 -31.12 33.33
N SER A 277 30.19 -32.03 33.29
CA SER A 277 30.13 -33.50 33.53
C SER A 277 29.12 -34.37 32.78
#